data_AF-A0A9N7N1V5-F1
#
_entry.id   AF-A0A9N7N1V5-F1
#
_cell.length_a   1.000
_cell.length_b   1.000
_cell.length_c   1.000
_cell.angle_alpha   90.00
_cell.angle_beta   90.00
_cell.angle_gamma   90.00
#
_symmetry.space_group_name_H-M   'P 1'
#
loop_
_entity.id
_entity.type
_entity.pdbx_description
1 polymer ?
#
loop_
_entity_poly.entity_id
_entity_poly.type
_entity_poly.pdbx_seq_one_letter_code
_entity_poly.pdbx_strand_id
1 'polypeptide(L)'
;MHSLLKGRSFPGKILITRRADPVDQPNLYSPNTARKLSDDYIENGDNMDAPLEDDFRNRNSTNASSSVTQTKSSSSSGESTSNEIHKSSMGARSTDSARLTKFTKELSGSSVILDKLRELAWSGVPPYLRPTVWRLLLGYAPCSSDRREGVLRRKRLEYLDYVTQYYDIPDRERTDEEVNMLRQIAVDCPRTVPNVTFFQQAEVQKSLERILYTWAIRHPASGYVQGINDLATPFLIVFLSEYLEGSVDSWSISDLSSEKISNVEADCYWCLSKLLDGMQDHYTFAQPGIQRLVFKLKELVRRIDEPISRHIEDQGLEFLQFAFRWFNCLLIREVHIAQSLLKT
;
A
#
# COMPACT_ATOMS: atom_id res chain seq x y z
N MET A 1 -20.74 -36.32 -25.27
CA MET A 1 -19.31 -35.97 -25.08
C MET A 1 -18.89 -35.09 -26.25
N HIS A 2 -18.09 -34.05 -25.96
CA HIS A 2 -17.46 -33.09 -26.87
C HIS A 2 -18.34 -32.07 -27.61
N SER A 3 -18.32 -30.83 -27.11
CA SER A 3 -18.44 -29.63 -27.95
C SER A 3 -17.44 -28.57 -27.44
N LEU A 4 -16.67 -28.05 -28.39
CA LEU A 4 -15.42 -27.31 -28.25
C LEU A 4 -15.53 -25.97 -27.52
N LEU A 5 -14.49 -25.69 -26.72
CA LEU A 5 -14.14 -24.38 -26.18
C LEU A 5 -13.75 -23.43 -27.32
N LYS A 6 -14.57 -22.39 -27.52
CA LYS A 6 -14.27 -21.26 -28.40
C LYS A 6 -13.37 -20.29 -27.64
N GLY A 7 -12.13 -20.15 -28.10
CA GLY A 7 -11.11 -19.28 -27.50
C GLY A 7 -11.54 -17.82 -27.42
N ARG A 8 -11.21 -17.18 -26.28
CA ARG A 8 -11.34 -15.73 -26.09
C ARG A 8 -10.08 -15.05 -26.63
N SER A 9 -10.31 -14.03 -27.46
CA SER A 9 -9.30 -13.14 -28.03
C SER A 9 -8.73 -12.20 -26.95
N PHE A 10 -7.41 -12.12 -26.83
CA PHE A 10 -6.70 -11.16 -25.98
C PHE A 10 -6.54 -9.82 -26.71
N PRO A 11 -6.93 -8.66 -26.13
CA PRO A 11 -6.62 -7.36 -26.71
C PRO A 11 -5.23 -6.91 -26.27
N GLY A 12 -4.28 -6.89 -27.21
CA GLY A 12 -2.91 -6.44 -26.98
C GLY A 12 -2.03 -6.76 -28.17
N LYS A 13 -2.23 -6.07 -29.30
CA LYS A 13 -1.34 -6.20 -30.47
C LYS A 13 -0.04 -5.44 -30.18
N ILE A 14 1.01 -6.18 -29.83
CA ILE A 14 2.39 -5.68 -29.87
C ILE A 14 2.84 -5.72 -31.33
N LEU A 15 2.90 -4.56 -31.99
CA LEU A 15 3.52 -4.41 -33.30
C LEU A 15 5.04 -4.38 -33.13
N ILE A 16 5.71 -5.50 -33.42
CA ILE A 16 7.16 -5.57 -33.52
C ILE A 16 7.55 -5.13 -34.94
N THR A 17 8.00 -3.89 -35.10
CA THR A 17 8.62 -3.43 -36.34
C THR A 17 10.02 -4.01 -36.45
N ARG A 18 10.23 -4.86 -37.46
CA ARG A 18 11.51 -5.48 -37.80
C ARG A 18 12.45 -4.41 -38.41
N ARG A 19 13.62 -4.17 -37.79
CA ARG A 19 14.71 -3.36 -38.37
C ARG A 19 15.33 -4.08 -39.58
N ALA A 20 15.70 -3.31 -40.60
CA ALA A 20 16.65 -3.68 -41.64
C ALA A 20 17.82 -2.67 -41.58
N ASP A 21 19.06 -3.16 -41.59
CA ASP A 21 20.31 -2.37 -41.66
C ASP A 21 20.74 -2.16 -43.15
N PRO A 22 21.89 -1.53 -43.49
CA PRO A 22 22.05 -0.09 -43.72
C PRO A 22 22.61 0.24 -45.12
N VAL A 23 22.55 1.50 -45.58
CA VAL A 23 23.36 1.98 -46.73
C VAL A 23 23.84 3.43 -46.52
N ASP A 24 25.17 3.56 -46.45
CA ASP A 24 26.11 4.64 -46.80
C ASP A 24 25.79 6.14 -46.68
N GLN A 25 26.70 6.84 -45.98
CA GLN A 25 26.94 8.30 -46.05
C GLN A 25 27.72 8.68 -47.34
N PRO A 26 27.74 9.98 -47.74
CA PRO A 26 28.85 10.82 -47.28
C PRO A 26 28.51 12.29 -46.96
N ASN A 27 29.14 12.77 -45.88
CA ASN A 27 29.88 14.03 -45.68
C ASN A 27 29.24 15.45 -45.68
N LEU A 28 29.65 16.15 -44.60
CA LEU A 28 30.02 17.59 -44.43
C LEU A 28 28.89 18.62 -44.17
N TYR A 29 28.81 19.13 -42.93
CA TYR A 29 29.41 20.41 -42.49
C TYR A 29 28.95 20.76 -41.06
N SER A 30 29.90 21.19 -40.23
CA SER A 30 29.66 21.83 -38.92
C SER A 30 29.63 23.35 -39.12
N PRO A 31 28.92 24.12 -38.26
CA PRO A 31 29.70 25.04 -37.43
C PRO A 31 29.20 25.22 -35.99
N ASN A 32 30.20 25.37 -35.12
CA ASN A 32 30.17 26.00 -33.80
C ASN A 32 29.38 27.32 -33.78
N THR A 33 28.66 27.58 -32.69
CA THR A 33 28.65 28.90 -32.04
C THR A 33 28.39 28.76 -30.54
N ALA A 34 29.35 29.22 -29.75
CA ALA A 34 29.28 29.38 -28.31
C ALA A 34 28.33 30.52 -27.91
N ARG A 35 27.64 30.40 -26.76
CA ARG A 35 27.24 31.56 -25.93
C ARG A 35 26.90 31.18 -24.48
N LYS A 36 27.84 31.60 -23.61
CA LYS A 36 27.74 32.14 -22.24
C LYS A 36 26.48 31.88 -21.37
N LEU A 37 26.78 31.26 -20.22
CA LEU A 37 26.42 31.57 -18.82
C LEU A 37 25.42 32.72 -18.53
N SER A 38 24.45 32.41 -17.67
CA SER A 38 24.04 33.25 -16.54
C SER A 38 23.46 32.37 -15.43
N ASP A 39 24.20 32.25 -14.33
CA ASP A 39 23.68 31.92 -13.01
C ASP A 39 22.72 33.05 -12.57
N ASP A 40 21.60 32.69 -11.95
CA ASP A 40 20.96 33.56 -10.96
C ASP A 40 20.35 32.70 -9.85
N TYR A 41 20.93 32.87 -8.67
CA TYR A 41 20.47 32.44 -7.37
C TYR A 41 19.32 33.35 -6.91
N ILE A 42 18.24 32.78 -6.38
CA ILE A 42 17.40 33.47 -5.37
C ILE A 42 17.13 32.50 -4.22
N GLU A 43 17.95 32.63 -3.18
CA GLU A 43 17.57 32.41 -1.79
C GLU A 43 16.58 33.50 -1.37
N ASN A 44 15.56 33.14 -0.60
CA ASN A 44 14.87 34.06 0.29
C ASN A 44 14.71 33.39 1.66
N GLY A 45 15.39 33.97 2.65
CA GLY A 45 15.34 33.59 4.05
C GLY A 45 14.30 34.36 4.87
N ASP A 46 13.96 33.73 5.99
CA ASP A 46 13.69 34.23 7.34
C ASP A 46 12.84 35.49 7.61
N ASN A 47 11.77 35.26 8.39
CA ASN A 47 11.49 35.97 9.65
C ASN A 47 10.52 35.08 10.48
N MET A 48 10.94 34.55 11.63
CA MET A 48 10.89 35.15 12.97
C MET A 48 9.46 35.45 13.45
N ASP A 49 8.97 34.63 14.39
CA ASP A 49 8.24 35.10 15.57
C ASP A 49 8.20 34.01 16.66
N ALA A 50 8.72 34.38 17.83
CA ALA A 50 8.66 33.64 19.09
C ALA A 50 7.44 34.08 19.91
N PRO A 51 7.00 33.27 20.88
CA PRO A 51 6.58 33.88 22.14
C PRO A 51 7.14 33.15 23.38
N LEU A 52 7.88 33.95 24.16
CA LEU A 52 7.79 34.17 25.61
C LEU A 52 7.46 33.00 26.53
N GLU A 53 8.45 32.70 27.37
CA GLU A 53 8.38 31.94 28.61
C GLU A 53 7.45 32.59 29.63
N ASP A 54 6.66 31.77 30.33
CA ASP A 54 6.10 32.11 31.64
C ASP A 54 6.48 30.98 32.61
N ASP A 55 6.99 31.39 33.76
CA ASP A 55 7.54 30.55 34.81
C ASP A 55 6.67 30.68 36.06
N PHE A 56 6.75 29.67 36.93
CA PHE A 56 6.28 29.60 38.33
C PHE A 56 5.16 28.61 38.71
N ARG A 57 5.62 27.68 39.56
CA ARG A 57 5.09 27.27 40.89
C ARG A 57 4.13 26.09 40.97
N ASN A 58 4.78 24.93 41.05
CA ASN A 58 4.72 23.95 42.14
C ASN A 58 3.90 24.36 43.40
N ARG A 59 2.92 23.53 43.78
CA ARG A 59 2.41 23.40 45.17
C ARG A 59 1.89 21.97 45.42
N ASN A 60 2.61 21.24 46.27
CA ASN A 60 2.12 20.08 47.02
C ASN A 60 1.02 20.51 48.00
N SER A 61 0.01 19.67 48.22
CA SER A 61 -0.39 19.25 49.57
C SER A 61 -1.43 18.11 49.54
N THR A 62 -1.04 16.97 50.12
CA THR A 62 -1.77 16.14 51.10
C THR A 62 -3.26 15.86 50.92
N ASN A 63 -3.63 14.58 50.92
CA ASN A 63 -4.64 14.04 51.84
C ASN A 63 -4.37 12.55 52.14
N ALA A 64 -3.97 12.30 53.39
CA ALA A 64 -4.30 11.06 54.12
C ALA A 64 -5.80 11.18 54.52
N SER A 65 -6.57 10.15 54.85
CA SER A 65 -6.31 8.86 55.48
C SER A 65 -7.60 8.04 55.47
N SER A 66 -7.45 6.72 55.65
CA SER A 66 -8.29 5.82 56.49
C SER A 66 -9.77 5.58 56.14
N SER A 67 -10.38 4.39 56.27
CA SER A 67 -9.97 3.02 56.58
C SER A 67 -11.26 2.19 56.80
N VAL A 68 -11.20 0.87 56.55
CA VAL A 68 -11.90 -0.20 57.33
C VAL A 68 -13.41 -0.36 57.00
N THR A 69 -14.02 -1.55 56.79
CA THR A 69 -13.91 -2.91 57.39
C THR A 69 -14.64 -3.89 56.43
N GLN A 70 -14.12 -5.09 56.14
CA GLN A 70 -14.58 -6.42 56.63
C GLN A 70 -16.00 -6.86 56.16
N THR A 71 -16.32 -8.10 55.80
CA THR A 71 -15.73 -9.43 56.11
C THR A 71 -16.50 -10.53 55.34
N LYS A 72 -15.78 -11.62 54.98
CA LYS A 72 -16.15 -13.08 55.10
C LYS A 72 -17.36 -13.62 54.27
N SER A 73 -17.39 -14.87 53.78
CA SER A 73 -16.60 -16.10 54.04
C SER A 73 -17.05 -17.26 53.12
N SER A 74 -16.11 -18.18 52.80
CA SER A 74 -16.17 -19.68 52.77
C SER A 74 -17.30 -20.43 52.03
N SER A 75 -17.16 -21.61 51.40
CA SER A 75 -16.09 -22.63 51.27
C SER A 75 -16.59 -23.84 50.45
N SER A 76 -15.65 -24.56 49.79
CA SER A 76 -15.54 -26.05 49.59
C SER A 76 -16.63 -26.79 48.79
N SER A 77 -16.41 -27.86 48.00
CA SER A 77 -15.34 -28.89 47.88
C SER A 77 -15.70 -29.93 46.78
N GLY A 78 -14.71 -30.69 46.26
CA GLY A 78 -14.87 -32.05 45.65
C GLY A 78 -14.44 -32.17 44.17
N GLU A 79 -13.17 -32.51 43.86
CA GLU A 79 -12.61 -33.85 43.48
C GLU A 79 -12.76 -34.26 41.98
N SER A 80 -11.65 -34.23 41.21
CA SER A 80 -10.90 -35.41 40.68
C SER A 80 -11.53 -36.01 39.39
N THR A 81 -10.94 -36.17 38.20
CA THR A 81 -9.59 -36.51 37.72
C THR A 81 -9.56 -36.44 36.18
N SER A 82 -8.43 -36.05 35.57
CA SER A 82 -7.74 -36.71 34.44
C SER A 82 -6.84 -35.72 33.68
N ASN A 83 -5.54 -36.01 33.74
CA ASN A 83 -4.47 -35.29 33.05
C ASN A 83 -4.49 -35.64 31.56
N GLU A 84 -4.68 -34.64 30.70
CA GLU A 84 -3.99 -34.60 29.41
C GLU A 84 -3.24 -33.27 29.30
N ILE A 85 -1.91 -33.37 29.47
CA ILE A 85 -0.96 -32.29 29.29
C ILE A 85 -0.87 -32.01 27.79
N HIS A 86 -1.75 -31.15 27.27
CA HIS A 86 -1.46 -30.40 26.06
C HIS A 86 -0.47 -29.31 26.42
N LYS A 87 0.81 -29.61 26.19
CA LYS A 87 1.97 -28.70 26.25
C LYS A 87 1.57 -27.33 25.70
N SER A 88 1.34 -26.40 26.60
CA SER A 88 0.84 -25.08 26.25
C SER A 88 1.93 -24.29 25.54
N SER A 89 1.46 -23.48 24.60
CA SER A 89 2.13 -22.41 23.88
C SER A 89 2.70 -21.33 24.82
N MET A 90 3.65 -21.69 25.67
CA MET A 90 4.38 -20.72 26.52
C MET A 90 5.47 -19.98 25.73
N GLY A 91 6.04 -20.62 24.71
CA GLY A 91 7.05 -20.01 23.84
C GLY A 91 6.49 -18.88 22.97
N ALA A 92 5.39 -19.12 22.24
CA ALA A 92 4.87 -18.16 21.26
C ALA A 92 4.27 -16.88 21.88
N ARG A 93 3.63 -16.99 23.06
CA ARG A 93 3.08 -15.82 23.78
C ARG A 93 4.15 -14.89 24.34
N SER A 94 5.26 -15.46 24.81
CA SER A 94 6.38 -14.68 25.36
C SER A 94 7.14 -13.92 24.25
N THR A 95 7.32 -14.55 23.09
CA THR A 95 7.98 -13.93 21.93
C THR A 95 7.15 -12.80 21.33
N ASP A 96 5.82 -12.94 21.32
CA ASP A 96 4.91 -11.94 20.78
C ASP A 96 4.80 -10.70 21.70
N SER A 97 4.77 -10.92 23.01
CA SER A 97 4.85 -9.84 24.01
C SER A 97 6.17 -9.06 23.92
N ALA A 98 7.31 -9.75 23.85
CA ALA A 98 8.62 -9.09 23.71
C ALA A 98 8.74 -8.32 22.39
N ARG A 99 8.18 -8.85 21.30
CA ARG A 99 8.13 -8.18 20.00
C ARG A 99 7.29 -6.91 20.06
N LEU A 100 6.10 -6.98 20.65
CA LEU A 100 5.24 -5.82 20.87
C LEU A 100 5.97 -4.75 21.67
N THR A 101 6.64 -5.10 22.77
CA THR A 101 7.41 -4.14 23.56
C THR A 101 8.48 -3.41 22.73
N LYS A 102 9.17 -4.11 21.82
CA LYS A 102 10.16 -3.49 20.92
C LYS A 102 9.52 -2.48 19.97
N PHE A 103 8.41 -2.83 19.33
CA PHE A 103 7.69 -1.90 18.46
C PHE A 103 7.15 -0.69 19.25
N THR A 104 6.49 -0.91 20.38
CA THR A 104 5.95 0.16 21.21
C THR A 104 7.05 1.12 21.66
N LYS A 105 8.21 0.60 22.05
CA LYS A 105 9.37 1.41 22.44
C LYS A 105 9.89 2.26 21.28
N GLU A 106 9.97 1.71 20.08
CA GLU A 106 10.44 2.47 18.91
C GLU A 106 9.41 3.52 18.46
N LEU A 107 8.12 3.19 18.49
CA LEU A 107 7.03 4.08 18.08
C LEU A 107 6.71 5.18 19.09
N SER A 108 7.05 5.00 20.37
CA SER A 108 6.85 6.00 21.43
C SER A 108 7.92 7.08 21.50
N GLY A 109 9.02 6.93 20.74
CA GLY A 109 10.05 7.96 20.65
C GLY A 109 9.53 9.25 20.01
N SER A 110 10.15 10.39 20.36
CA SER A 110 9.86 11.70 19.75
C SER A 110 10.13 11.71 18.23
N SER A 111 11.07 10.88 17.79
CA SER A 111 11.34 10.60 16.39
C SER A 111 11.60 9.11 16.21
N VAL A 112 10.91 8.50 15.26
CA VAL A 112 11.07 7.08 14.92
C VAL A 112 12.30 6.87 14.04
N ILE A 113 13.16 5.91 14.37
CA ILE A 113 14.33 5.57 13.57
C ILE A 113 13.93 4.51 12.52
N LEU A 114 13.82 4.93 11.26
CA LEU A 114 13.29 4.07 10.20
C LEU A 114 14.09 2.78 9.99
N ASP A 115 15.41 2.79 10.13
CA ASP A 115 16.21 1.57 9.95
C ASP A 115 15.91 0.52 11.01
N LYS A 116 15.77 0.93 12.28
CA LYS A 116 15.32 0.04 13.35
C LYS A 116 13.89 -0.46 13.11
N LEU A 117 13.00 0.42 12.66
CA LEU A 117 11.64 0.02 12.34
C LEU A 117 11.59 -0.99 11.19
N ARG A 118 12.43 -0.83 10.15
CA ARG A 118 12.58 -1.79 9.04
C ARG A 118 13.07 -3.14 9.54
N GLU A 119 14.08 -3.16 10.39
CA GLU A 119 14.60 -4.39 11.00
C GLU A 119 13.51 -5.13 11.79
N LEU A 120 12.73 -4.41 12.60
CA LEU A 120 11.62 -4.99 13.38
C LEU A 120 10.49 -5.51 12.46
N ALA A 121 10.18 -4.76 11.41
CA ALA A 121 9.10 -5.06 10.47
C ALA A 121 9.45 -6.17 9.47
N TRP A 122 10.74 -6.50 9.29
CA TRP A 122 11.20 -7.48 8.31
C TRP A 122 10.57 -8.87 8.50
N SER A 123 10.42 -9.30 9.77
CA SER A 123 9.74 -10.56 10.10
C SER A 123 8.21 -10.41 10.22
N GLY A 124 7.64 -9.30 9.77
CA GLY A 124 6.23 -8.93 9.88
C GLY A 124 5.96 -7.81 10.89
N VAL A 125 4.73 -7.30 10.88
CA VAL A 125 4.25 -6.27 11.80
C VAL A 125 2.97 -6.78 12.49
N PRO A 126 2.85 -6.63 13.83
CA PRO A 126 1.61 -6.97 14.54
C PRO A 126 0.40 -6.24 13.93
N PRO A 127 -0.77 -6.90 13.76
CA PRO A 127 -1.94 -6.35 13.07
C PRO A 127 -2.29 -4.91 13.44
N TYR A 128 -2.47 -4.66 14.73
CA TYR A 128 -2.89 -3.38 15.30
C TYR A 128 -1.84 -2.27 15.15
N LEU A 129 -0.59 -2.60 14.76
CA LEU A 129 0.46 -1.62 14.47
C LEU A 129 0.66 -1.40 12.96
N ARG A 130 0.13 -2.27 12.10
CA ARG A 130 0.30 -2.17 10.62
C ARG A 130 -0.07 -0.79 10.09
N PRO A 131 -1.20 -0.18 10.48
CA PRO A 131 -1.58 1.13 9.96
C PRO A 131 -0.51 2.19 10.20
N THR A 132 -0.08 2.34 11.45
CA THR A 132 0.96 3.31 11.83
C THR A 132 2.31 2.99 11.16
N VAL A 133 2.72 1.73 11.20
CA VAL A 133 4.02 1.31 10.66
C VAL A 133 4.08 1.44 9.15
N TRP A 134 3.00 1.13 8.43
CA TRP A 134 2.94 1.26 6.97
C TRP A 134 3.02 2.71 6.54
N ARG A 135 2.28 3.62 7.19
CA ARG A 135 2.39 5.06 6.91
C ARG A 135 3.84 5.55 7.09
N LEU A 136 4.55 5.08 8.11
CA LEU A 136 5.95 5.44 8.37
C LEU A 136 6.93 4.83 7.35
N LEU A 137 6.85 3.53 7.09
CA LEU A 137 7.79 2.83 6.21
C LEU A 137 7.68 3.25 4.74
N LEU A 138 6.48 3.65 4.30
CA LEU A 138 6.24 4.19 2.96
C LEU A 138 6.62 5.68 2.86
N GLY A 139 7.04 6.31 3.97
CA GLY A 139 7.37 7.74 4.00
C GLY A 139 6.17 8.65 3.77
N TYR A 140 4.96 8.18 4.07
CA TYR A 140 3.75 8.99 4.06
C TYR A 140 3.62 9.82 5.36
N ALA A 141 3.76 9.16 6.51
CA ALA A 141 3.82 9.82 7.81
C ALA A 141 5.27 10.24 8.15
N PRO A 142 5.49 11.44 8.71
CA PRO A 142 6.81 11.83 9.19
C PRO A 142 7.23 11.01 10.42
N CYS A 143 8.54 10.86 10.60
CA CYS A 143 9.13 10.15 11.73
C CYS A 143 8.91 10.90 13.06
N SER A 144 8.92 12.23 13.02
CA SER A 144 8.66 13.12 14.16
C SER A 144 7.22 12.98 14.65
N SER A 145 7.03 12.61 15.91
CA SER A 145 5.72 12.32 16.49
C SER A 145 4.82 13.56 16.58
N ASP A 146 5.40 14.71 16.93
CA ASP A 146 4.76 16.01 17.09
C ASP A 146 4.16 16.54 15.77
N ARG A 147 4.82 16.25 14.64
CA ARG A 147 4.38 16.69 13.31
C ARG A 147 3.42 15.73 12.62
N ARG A 148 3.31 14.50 13.11
CA ARG A 148 2.65 13.39 12.41
C ARG A 148 1.19 13.68 12.11
N GLU A 149 0.43 14.01 13.14
CA GLU A 149 -1.01 14.25 13.01
C GLU A 149 -1.31 15.47 12.13
N GLY A 150 -0.53 16.55 12.27
CA GLY A 150 -0.67 17.75 11.44
C GLY A 150 -0.42 17.47 9.95
N VAL A 151 0.61 16.70 9.64
CA VAL A 151 0.93 16.30 8.25
C VAL A 151 -0.16 15.38 7.67
N LEU A 152 -0.61 14.38 8.43
CA LEU A 152 -1.66 13.46 7.99
C LEU A 152 -2.96 14.22 7.72
N ARG A 153 -3.38 15.11 8.64
CA ARG A 153 -4.58 15.94 8.46
C ARG A 153 -4.52 16.79 7.19
N ARG A 154 -3.40 17.49 6.98
CA ARG A 154 -3.21 18.31 5.78
C ARG A 154 -3.24 17.46 4.50
N LYS A 155 -2.61 16.29 4.52
CA LYS A 155 -2.61 15.35 3.38
C LYS A 155 -3.99 14.75 3.09
N ARG A 156 -4.81 14.52 4.12
CA ARG A 156 -6.20 14.06 3.98
C ARG A 156 -7.09 15.13 3.34
N LEU A 157 -6.93 16.39 3.73
CA LEU A 157 -7.60 17.52 3.09
C LEU A 157 -7.15 17.69 1.63
N GLU A 158 -5.85 17.60 1.36
CA GLU A 158 -5.28 17.68 0.00
C GLU A 158 -5.85 16.60 -0.93
N TYR A 159 -6.11 15.39 -0.42
CA TYR A 159 -6.80 14.35 -1.19
C TYR A 159 -8.26 14.71 -1.50
N LEU A 160 -9.00 15.24 -0.53
CA LEU A 160 -10.38 15.69 -0.74
C LEU A 160 -10.46 16.81 -1.79
N ASP A 161 -9.48 17.72 -1.81
CA ASP A 161 -9.38 18.74 -2.84
C ASP A 161 -9.20 18.10 -4.24
N TYR A 162 -8.38 17.05 -4.37
CA TYR A 162 -8.25 16.32 -5.62
C TYR A 162 -9.52 15.58 -6.03
N VAL A 163 -10.21 14.93 -5.09
CA VAL A 163 -11.49 14.28 -5.38
C VAL A 163 -12.50 15.31 -5.90
N THR A 164 -12.59 16.46 -5.23
CA THR A 164 -13.47 17.56 -5.65
C THR A 164 -13.10 18.08 -7.04
N GLN A 165 -11.79 18.26 -7.29
CA GLN A 165 -11.29 18.85 -8.54
C GLN A 165 -11.42 17.90 -9.74
N TYR A 166 -11.20 16.60 -9.56
CA TYR A 166 -11.07 15.65 -10.68
C TYR A 166 -12.21 14.62 -10.74
N TYR A 167 -12.69 14.13 -9.60
CA TYR A 167 -13.68 13.05 -9.55
C TYR A 167 -15.12 13.57 -9.41
N ASP A 168 -15.38 14.58 -8.57
CA ASP A 168 -16.73 15.13 -8.37
C ASP A 168 -17.11 16.20 -9.40
N ILE A 169 -16.72 15.99 -10.66
CA ILE A 169 -17.09 16.84 -11.80
C ILE A 169 -18.21 16.20 -12.63
N PRO A 170 -19.05 16.99 -13.32
CA PRO A 170 -20.04 16.47 -14.26
C PRO A 170 -19.41 15.73 -15.45
N ASP A 171 -20.04 14.66 -15.93
CA ASP A 171 -19.53 13.86 -17.07
C ASP A 171 -19.32 14.68 -18.35
N ARG A 172 -20.11 15.75 -18.57
CA ARG A 172 -19.97 16.66 -19.72
C ARG A 172 -18.65 17.46 -19.72
N GLU A 173 -17.97 17.54 -18.57
CA GLU A 173 -16.70 18.26 -18.40
C GLU A 173 -15.51 17.32 -18.56
N ARG A 174 -15.75 16.00 -18.64
CA ARG A 174 -14.73 14.99 -18.91
C ARG A 174 -14.44 14.87 -20.40
N THR A 175 -13.18 14.69 -20.73
CA THR A 175 -12.72 14.23 -22.04
C THR A 175 -13.12 12.78 -22.29
N ASP A 176 -13.15 12.36 -23.56
CA ASP A 176 -13.44 10.96 -23.91
C ASP A 176 -12.43 9.98 -23.27
N GLU A 177 -11.17 10.41 -23.13
CA GLU A 177 -10.12 9.62 -22.47
C GLU A 177 -10.43 9.41 -20.97
N GLU A 178 -10.83 10.47 -20.27
CA GLU A 178 -11.24 10.41 -18.86
C GLU A 178 -12.48 9.52 -18.65
N VAL A 179 -13.49 9.64 -19.53
CA VAL A 179 -14.69 8.80 -19.48
C VAL A 179 -14.32 7.32 -19.70
N ASN A 180 -13.45 7.02 -20.65
CA ASN A 180 -13.00 5.66 -20.91
C ASN A 180 -12.19 5.09 -19.73
N MET A 181 -11.31 5.90 -19.15
CA MET A 181 -10.54 5.54 -17.95
C MET A 181 -11.46 5.23 -16.77
N LEU A 182 -12.44 6.10 -16.49
CA LEU A 182 -13.41 5.90 -15.42
C LEU A 182 -14.24 4.63 -15.65
N ARG A 183 -14.71 4.40 -16.87
CA ARG A 183 -15.43 3.17 -17.23
C ARG A 183 -14.59 1.92 -17.01
N GLN A 184 -13.31 1.95 -17.36
CA GLN A 184 -12.42 0.82 -17.14
C GLN A 184 -12.30 0.50 -15.64
N ILE A 185 -12.07 1.53 -14.81
CA ILE A 185 -12.01 1.39 -13.35
C ILE A 185 -13.33 0.85 -12.80
N ALA A 186 -14.47 1.41 -13.22
CA ALA A 186 -15.80 0.98 -12.79
C ALA A 186 -16.10 -0.49 -13.15
N VAL A 187 -15.49 -1.02 -14.21
CA VAL A 187 -15.60 -2.45 -14.58
C VAL A 187 -14.61 -3.31 -13.78
N ASP A 188 -13.44 -2.80 -13.41
CA ASP A 188 -12.43 -3.53 -12.64
C ASP A 188 -12.75 -3.59 -11.12
N CYS A 189 -13.31 -2.53 -10.53
CA CYS A 189 -13.62 -2.47 -9.09
C CYS A 189 -14.50 -3.65 -8.61
N PRO A 190 -15.65 -3.98 -9.23
CA PRO A 190 -16.46 -5.12 -8.80
C PRO A 190 -15.77 -6.49 -8.94
N ARG A 191 -14.81 -6.60 -9.86
CA ARG A 191 -14.04 -7.82 -10.13
C ARG A 191 -12.79 -7.94 -9.25
N THR A 192 -12.50 -6.94 -8.44
CA THR A 192 -11.33 -6.89 -7.55
C THR A 192 -11.59 -7.77 -6.32
N VAL A 193 -10.69 -8.72 -6.05
CA VAL A 193 -10.79 -9.68 -4.93
C VAL A 193 -12.22 -10.28 -4.81
N PRO A 194 -12.71 -10.99 -5.85
CA PRO A 194 -14.12 -11.36 -5.96
C PRO A 194 -14.59 -12.36 -4.90
N ASN A 195 -13.67 -13.05 -4.25
CA ASN A 195 -13.95 -14.07 -3.23
C ASN A 195 -14.12 -13.48 -1.82
N VAL A 196 -14.00 -12.16 -1.65
CA VAL A 196 -14.14 -11.48 -0.36
C VAL A 196 -15.35 -10.54 -0.43
N THR A 197 -16.39 -10.84 0.35
CA THR A 197 -17.69 -10.13 0.31
C THR A 197 -17.57 -8.65 0.64
N PHE A 198 -16.60 -8.27 1.47
CA PHE A 198 -16.30 -6.88 1.80
C PHE A 198 -16.06 -6.02 0.55
N PHE A 199 -15.30 -6.51 -0.44
CA PHE A 199 -15.03 -5.79 -1.69
C PHE A 199 -16.22 -5.74 -2.65
N GLN A 200 -17.29 -6.46 -2.34
CA GLN A 200 -18.53 -6.44 -3.11
C GLN A 200 -19.52 -5.37 -2.59
N GLN A 201 -19.21 -4.70 -1.47
CA GLN A 201 -20.00 -3.58 -0.97
C GLN A 201 -19.85 -2.36 -1.88
N ALA A 202 -20.97 -1.73 -2.26
CA ALA A 202 -20.97 -0.60 -3.19
C ALA A 202 -20.11 0.58 -2.70
N GLU A 203 -20.12 0.86 -1.40
CA GLU A 203 -19.32 1.95 -0.83
C GLU A 203 -17.81 1.64 -0.85
N VAL A 204 -17.40 0.38 -0.72
CA VAL A 204 -16.00 -0.03 -0.89
C VAL A 204 -15.58 0.11 -2.36
N GLN A 205 -16.43 -0.29 -3.30
CA GLN A 205 -16.15 -0.14 -4.74
C GLN A 205 -16.05 1.33 -5.15
N LYS A 206 -16.91 2.20 -4.63
CA LYS A 206 -16.82 3.66 -4.85
C LYS A 206 -15.55 4.25 -4.25
N SER A 207 -15.15 3.80 -3.06
CA SER A 207 -13.89 4.23 -2.43
C SER A 207 -12.69 3.85 -3.29
N LEU A 208 -12.65 2.60 -3.78
CA LEU A 208 -11.63 2.14 -4.72
C LEU A 208 -11.64 2.96 -6.02
N GLU A 209 -12.81 3.22 -6.59
CA GLU A 209 -12.95 3.99 -7.82
C GLU A 209 -12.38 5.41 -7.67
N ARG A 210 -12.73 6.11 -6.58
CA ARG A 210 -12.17 7.44 -6.26
C ARG A 210 -10.65 7.41 -6.13
N ILE A 211 -10.11 6.48 -5.33
CA ILE A 211 -8.67 6.36 -5.12
C ILE A 211 -7.95 6.13 -6.45
N LEU A 212 -8.42 5.18 -7.25
CA LEU A 212 -7.78 4.77 -8.50
C LEU A 212 -7.90 5.84 -9.58
N TYR A 213 -9.06 6.47 -9.72
CA TYR A 213 -9.28 7.51 -10.71
C TYR A 213 -8.46 8.76 -10.38
N THR A 214 -8.51 9.22 -9.13
CA THR A 214 -7.73 10.37 -8.68
C THR A 214 -6.23 10.12 -8.81
N TRP A 215 -5.75 8.89 -8.60
CA TRP A 215 -4.36 8.56 -8.89
C TRP A 215 -4.07 8.61 -10.39
N ALA A 216 -4.88 7.93 -11.20
CA ALA A 216 -4.66 7.78 -12.64
C ALA A 216 -4.63 9.12 -13.38
N ILE A 217 -5.58 10.02 -13.10
CA ILE A 217 -5.66 11.33 -13.76
C ILE A 217 -4.44 12.22 -13.45
N ARG A 218 -3.84 12.03 -12.28
CA ARG A 218 -2.63 12.76 -11.86
C ARG A 218 -1.33 12.16 -12.38
N HIS A 219 -1.39 10.98 -13.01
CA HIS A 219 -0.24 10.28 -13.56
C HIS A 219 -0.46 9.96 -15.05
N PRO A 220 -0.59 10.96 -15.93
CA PRO A 220 -1.00 10.78 -17.33
C PRO A 220 -0.03 9.90 -18.16
N ALA A 221 1.24 9.79 -17.74
CA ALA A 221 2.20 8.88 -18.37
C ALA A 221 1.84 7.38 -18.18
N SER A 222 1.05 7.06 -17.16
CA SER A 222 0.54 5.72 -16.88
C SER A 222 -0.96 5.61 -17.14
N GLY A 223 -1.74 6.61 -16.71
CA GLY A 223 -3.19 6.51 -16.62
C GLY A 223 -3.60 5.35 -15.69
N TYR A 224 -4.76 4.75 -15.96
CA TYR A 224 -5.17 3.53 -15.26
C TYR A 224 -4.68 2.28 -15.99
N VAL A 225 -3.95 1.42 -15.27
CA VAL A 225 -3.53 0.11 -15.75
C VAL A 225 -4.11 -0.97 -14.86
N GLN A 226 -4.76 -1.97 -15.47
CA GLN A 226 -5.34 -3.09 -14.75
C GLN A 226 -4.25 -3.82 -13.94
N GLY A 227 -4.51 -4.03 -12.65
CA GLY A 227 -3.54 -4.52 -11.67
C GLY A 227 -3.30 -3.51 -10.54
N ILE A 228 -3.36 -2.20 -10.83
CA ILE A 228 -3.25 -1.15 -9.80
C ILE A 228 -4.41 -1.24 -8.79
N ASN A 229 -5.60 -1.66 -9.25
CA ASN A 229 -6.75 -1.94 -8.38
C ASN A 229 -6.42 -2.98 -7.31
N ASP A 230 -5.65 -4.03 -7.64
CA ASP A 230 -5.25 -5.03 -6.66
C ASP A 230 -4.29 -4.45 -5.62
N LEU A 231 -3.38 -3.55 -6.04
CA LEU A 231 -2.41 -2.90 -5.15
C LEU A 231 -3.05 -1.97 -4.12
N ALA A 232 -4.24 -1.42 -4.41
CA ALA A 232 -4.99 -0.60 -3.47
C ALA A 232 -5.61 -1.42 -2.32
N THR A 233 -5.93 -2.70 -2.56
CA THR A 233 -6.70 -3.51 -1.62
C THR A 233 -6.01 -3.79 -0.27
N PRO A 234 -4.68 -4.06 -0.20
CA PRO A 234 -4.00 -4.21 1.09
C PRO A 234 -4.06 -2.94 1.94
N PHE A 235 -3.95 -1.76 1.31
CA PHE A 235 -4.00 -0.49 2.02
C PHE A 235 -5.37 -0.24 2.64
N LEU A 236 -6.45 -0.50 1.88
CA LEU A 236 -7.81 -0.39 2.39
C LEU A 236 -8.03 -1.30 3.60
N ILE A 237 -7.66 -2.58 3.49
CA ILE A 237 -7.82 -3.53 4.61
C ILE A 237 -7.04 -3.07 5.83
N VAL A 238 -5.77 -2.69 5.64
CA VAL A 238 -4.91 -2.27 6.75
C VAL A 238 -5.47 -1.01 7.41
N PHE A 239 -5.79 0.04 6.68
CA PHE A 239 -6.24 1.29 7.31
C PHE A 239 -7.66 1.21 7.87
N LEU A 240 -8.54 0.37 7.31
CA LEU A 240 -9.85 0.09 7.92
C LEU A 240 -9.74 -0.70 9.22
N SER A 241 -8.70 -1.52 9.40
CA SER A 241 -8.48 -2.27 10.64
C SER A 241 -8.24 -1.40 11.88
N GLU A 242 -7.99 -0.08 11.72
CA GLU A 242 -7.96 0.87 12.85
C GLU A 242 -9.35 1.14 13.43
N TYR A 243 -10.40 0.89 12.65
CA TYR A 243 -11.78 1.26 12.99
C TYR A 243 -12.72 0.06 13.06
N LEU A 244 -12.37 -1.05 12.41
CA LEU A 244 -13.19 -2.25 12.31
C LEU A 244 -12.47 -3.43 12.96
N GLU A 245 -13.20 -4.17 13.80
CA GLU A 245 -12.69 -5.34 14.50
C GLU A 245 -13.16 -6.65 13.85
N GLY A 246 -12.47 -7.75 14.12
CA GLY A 246 -12.84 -9.08 13.62
C GLY A 246 -12.37 -9.36 12.19
N SER A 247 -13.02 -10.34 11.53
CA SER A 247 -12.68 -10.76 10.18
C SER A 247 -13.21 -9.76 9.15
N VAL A 248 -12.47 -9.54 8.06
CA VAL A 248 -12.94 -8.73 6.93
C VAL A 248 -14.29 -9.21 6.37
N ASP A 249 -14.57 -10.51 6.45
CA ASP A 249 -15.86 -11.07 6.00
C ASP A 249 -17.07 -10.55 6.81
N SER A 250 -16.83 -10.04 8.03
CA SER A 250 -17.85 -9.46 8.92
C SER A 250 -17.89 -7.94 8.90
N TRP A 251 -16.97 -7.28 8.17
CA TRP A 251 -16.90 -5.82 8.14
C TRP A 251 -17.99 -5.20 7.29
N SER A 252 -18.51 -4.06 7.74
CA SER A 252 -19.39 -3.18 7.00
C SER A 252 -18.78 -1.79 7.00
N ILE A 253 -18.44 -1.26 5.82
CA ILE A 253 -17.89 0.10 5.73
C ILE A 253 -18.95 1.16 6.11
N SER A 254 -20.24 0.82 5.98
CA SER A 254 -21.37 1.67 6.36
C SER A 254 -21.45 1.93 7.87
N ASP A 255 -20.71 1.18 8.69
CA ASP A 255 -20.64 1.39 10.14
C ASP A 255 -19.73 2.58 10.51
N LEU A 256 -18.98 3.12 9.54
CA LEU A 256 -18.08 4.24 9.70
C LEU A 256 -18.73 5.56 9.26
N SER A 257 -18.32 6.67 9.87
CA SER A 257 -18.70 8.01 9.40
C SER A 257 -18.01 8.34 8.08
N SER A 258 -18.63 9.22 7.28
CA SER A 258 -18.05 9.69 6.00
C SER A 258 -16.66 10.29 6.17
N GLU A 259 -16.38 10.96 7.30
CA GLU A 259 -15.05 11.51 7.62
C GLU A 259 -14.00 10.40 7.84
N LYS A 260 -14.36 9.30 8.53
CA LYS A 260 -13.44 8.17 8.69
C LYS A 260 -13.15 7.49 7.36
N ILE A 261 -14.18 7.32 6.53
CA ILE A 261 -14.04 6.73 5.19
C ILE A 261 -13.10 7.61 4.34
N SER A 262 -13.32 8.92 4.28
CA SER A 262 -12.46 9.82 3.49
C SER A 262 -11.02 9.89 4.02
N ASN A 263 -10.82 9.83 5.33
CA ASN A 263 -9.48 9.75 5.92
C ASN A 263 -8.75 8.46 5.53
N VAL A 264 -9.46 7.32 5.51
CA VAL A 264 -8.92 6.03 5.04
C VAL A 264 -8.59 6.08 3.57
N GLU A 265 -9.47 6.63 2.73
CA GLU A 265 -9.23 6.77 1.30
C GLU A 265 -7.98 7.60 1.02
N ALA A 266 -7.83 8.74 1.69
CA ALA A 266 -6.65 9.58 1.54
C ALA A 266 -5.37 8.85 1.94
N ASP A 267 -5.39 8.12 3.07
CA ASP A 267 -4.24 7.35 3.53
C ASP A 267 -3.88 6.23 2.53
N CYS A 268 -4.89 5.56 1.94
CA CYS A 268 -4.70 4.60 0.86
C CYS A 268 -4.09 5.26 -0.37
N TYR A 269 -4.64 6.39 -0.82
CA TYR A 269 -4.17 7.14 -1.98
C TYR A 269 -2.68 7.53 -1.83
N TRP A 270 -2.30 8.10 -0.69
CA TRP A 270 -0.91 8.52 -0.47
C TRP A 270 0.06 7.35 -0.34
N CYS A 271 -0.34 6.27 0.33
CA CYS A 271 0.50 5.08 0.46
C CYS A 271 0.65 4.33 -0.87
N LEU A 272 -0.43 4.23 -1.65
CA LEU A 272 -0.41 3.69 -3.01
C LEU A 272 0.49 4.54 -3.91
N SER A 273 0.37 5.87 -3.84
CA SER A 273 1.23 6.78 -4.60
C SER A 273 2.71 6.56 -4.26
N LYS A 274 3.05 6.45 -2.97
CA LYS A 274 4.43 6.18 -2.52
C LYS A 274 4.96 4.82 -2.98
N LEU A 275 4.10 3.80 -3.02
CA LEU A 275 4.48 2.49 -3.58
C LEU A 275 4.77 2.60 -5.08
N LEU A 276 3.89 3.27 -5.83
CA LEU A 276 3.98 3.39 -7.28
C LEU A 276 5.12 4.32 -7.74
N ASP A 277 5.51 5.30 -6.94
CA ASP A 277 6.70 6.14 -7.18
C ASP A 277 7.98 5.30 -7.38
N GLY A 278 8.10 4.16 -6.69
CA GLY A 278 9.24 3.25 -6.82
C GLY A 278 9.20 2.33 -8.04
N MET A 279 8.09 2.32 -8.79
CA MET A 279 7.84 1.37 -9.89
C MET A 279 7.05 2.01 -11.05
N GLN A 280 7.20 3.31 -11.29
CA GLN A 280 6.42 4.05 -12.29
C GLN A 280 6.48 3.39 -13.68
N ASP A 281 7.66 2.93 -14.09
CA ASP A 281 7.89 2.32 -15.40
C ASP A 281 7.26 0.92 -15.58
N HIS A 282 6.62 0.39 -14.53
CA HIS A 282 5.80 -0.81 -14.61
C HIS A 282 4.43 -0.53 -15.23
N TYR A 283 3.97 0.73 -15.19
CA TYR A 283 2.63 1.13 -15.60
C TYR A 283 2.61 2.18 -16.71
N THR A 284 3.78 2.66 -17.16
CA THR A 284 3.87 3.48 -18.37
C THR A 284 3.64 2.65 -19.65
N PHE A 285 3.50 3.33 -20.79
CA PHE A 285 3.27 2.70 -22.09
C PHE A 285 4.24 1.53 -22.35
N ALA A 286 3.70 0.39 -22.78
CA ALA A 286 4.39 -0.88 -23.01
C ALA A 286 5.02 -1.55 -21.77
N GLN A 287 4.89 -0.96 -20.58
CA GLN A 287 5.30 -1.52 -19.29
C GLN A 287 6.75 -2.06 -19.28
N PRO A 288 7.75 -1.25 -19.68
CA PRO A 288 9.13 -1.69 -19.84
C PRO A 288 9.74 -2.20 -18.53
N GLY A 289 9.30 -1.71 -17.37
CA GLY A 289 9.74 -2.18 -16.05
C GLY A 289 9.41 -3.66 -15.85
N ILE A 290 8.18 -4.05 -16.15
CA ILE A 290 7.71 -5.45 -16.03
C ILE A 290 8.51 -6.36 -16.97
N GLN A 291 8.71 -5.95 -18.22
CA GLN A 291 9.49 -6.75 -19.18
C GLN A 291 10.93 -7.00 -18.68
N ARG A 292 11.58 -5.97 -18.11
CA ARG A 292 12.92 -6.13 -17.53
C ARG A 292 12.93 -7.06 -16.31
N LEU A 293 11.92 -7.02 -15.46
CA LEU A 293 11.81 -7.93 -14.31
C LEU A 293 11.57 -9.38 -14.73
N VAL A 294 10.71 -9.62 -15.71
CA VAL A 294 10.47 -10.95 -16.28
C VAL A 294 11.76 -11.51 -16.89
N PHE A 295 12.51 -10.70 -17.63
CA PHE A 295 13.82 -11.11 -18.16
C PHE A 295 14.82 -11.45 -17.05
N LYS A 296 14.91 -10.62 -16.00
CA LYS A 296 15.76 -10.90 -14.83
C LYS A 296 15.36 -12.19 -14.11
N LEU A 297 14.06 -12.45 -13.99
CA LEU A 297 13.55 -13.69 -13.39
C LEU A 297 13.99 -14.91 -14.21
N LYS A 298 13.83 -14.87 -15.54
CA LYS A 298 14.30 -15.93 -16.44
C LYS A 298 15.79 -16.21 -16.23
N GLU A 299 16.63 -15.17 -16.24
CA GLU A 299 18.07 -15.33 -16.03
C GLU A 299 18.44 -15.85 -14.64
N LEU A 300 17.68 -15.47 -13.61
CA LEU A 300 17.88 -15.94 -12.25
C LEU A 300 17.55 -17.44 -12.13
N VAL A 301 16.39 -17.86 -12.64
CA VAL A 301 15.98 -19.28 -12.63
C VAL A 301 16.98 -20.12 -13.42
N ARG A 302 17.42 -19.65 -14.60
CA ARG A 302 18.45 -20.34 -15.39
C ARG A 302 19.76 -20.56 -14.63
N ARG A 303 20.17 -19.62 -13.76
CA ARG A 303 21.41 -19.71 -12.98
C ARG A 303 21.28 -20.59 -11.73
N ILE A 304 20.11 -20.59 -11.09
CA ILE A 304 19.89 -21.30 -9.82
C ILE A 304 19.36 -22.72 -10.07
N ASP A 305 18.45 -22.88 -11.02
CA ASP A 305 17.76 -24.12 -11.35
C ASP A 305 17.63 -24.26 -12.88
N GLU A 306 18.76 -24.54 -13.51
CA GLU A 306 18.85 -24.75 -14.95
C GLU A 306 17.91 -25.86 -15.46
N PRO A 307 17.72 -27.01 -14.77
CA PRO A 307 16.74 -28.02 -15.17
C PRO A 307 15.31 -27.47 -15.30
N ILE A 308 14.83 -26.68 -14.34
CA ILE A 308 13.51 -26.03 -14.44
C ILE A 308 13.47 -25.06 -15.62
N SER A 309 14.50 -24.23 -15.79
CA SER A 309 14.55 -23.26 -16.89
C SER A 309 14.47 -23.94 -18.26
N ARG A 310 15.23 -25.03 -18.45
CA ARG A 310 15.23 -25.82 -19.69
C ARG A 310 13.86 -26.46 -19.91
N HIS A 311 13.27 -27.05 -18.88
CA HIS A 311 11.95 -27.67 -18.99
C HIS A 311 10.87 -26.67 -19.45
N ILE A 312 10.87 -25.43 -18.90
CA ILE A 312 9.94 -24.37 -19.33
C ILE A 312 10.11 -24.08 -20.83
N GLU A 313 11.35 -23.95 -21.31
CA GLU A 313 11.65 -23.71 -22.72
C GLU A 313 11.27 -24.89 -23.62
N ASP A 314 11.54 -26.13 -23.19
CA ASP A 314 11.21 -27.37 -23.91
C ASP A 314 9.69 -27.57 -24.05
N GLN A 315 8.90 -27.05 -23.10
CA GLN A 315 7.44 -27.03 -23.19
C GLN A 315 6.90 -25.88 -24.05
N GLY A 316 7.78 -25.03 -24.63
CA GLY A 316 7.39 -23.87 -25.41
C GLY A 316 6.75 -22.75 -24.58
N LEU A 317 7.01 -22.71 -23.27
CA LEU A 317 6.48 -21.68 -22.38
C LEU A 317 7.45 -20.50 -22.29
N GLU A 318 6.88 -19.30 -22.26
CA GLU A 318 7.62 -18.07 -22.02
C GLU A 318 7.33 -17.54 -20.62
N PHE A 319 8.36 -17.06 -19.92
CA PHE A 319 8.21 -16.46 -18.59
C PHE A 319 7.17 -15.33 -18.56
N LEU A 320 7.02 -14.58 -19.66
CA LEU A 320 6.05 -13.50 -19.75
C LEU A 320 4.61 -14.00 -19.58
N GLN A 321 4.29 -15.22 -20.01
CA GLN A 321 2.93 -15.77 -19.97
C GLN A 321 2.38 -15.94 -18.55
N PHE A 322 3.25 -16.16 -17.55
CA PHE A 322 2.84 -16.33 -16.15
C PHE A 322 3.40 -15.21 -15.25
N ALA A 323 4.65 -14.81 -15.43
CA ALA A 323 5.32 -13.88 -14.52
C ALA A 323 4.93 -12.41 -14.75
N PHE A 324 4.33 -12.06 -15.90
CA PHE A 324 3.81 -10.71 -16.10
C PHE A 324 2.86 -10.31 -14.97
N ARG A 325 1.90 -11.19 -14.64
CA ARG A 325 0.91 -10.95 -13.58
C ARG A 325 1.55 -10.90 -12.19
N TRP A 326 2.61 -11.68 -11.98
CA TRP A 326 3.35 -11.69 -10.71
C TRP A 326 3.95 -10.32 -10.41
N PHE A 327 4.57 -9.68 -11.39
CA PHE A 327 5.15 -8.35 -11.21
C PHE A 327 4.09 -7.24 -11.27
N ASN A 328 3.12 -7.34 -12.18
CA ASN A 328 2.09 -6.31 -12.36
C ASN A 328 1.18 -6.16 -11.12
N CYS A 329 0.93 -7.27 -10.41
CA CYS A 329 0.10 -7.31 -9.21
C CYS A 329 0.91 -7.62 -7.94
N LEU A 330 2.25 -7.53 -7.96
CA LEU A 330 3.12 -7.87 -6.82
C LEU A 330 2.75 -9.18 -6.09
N LEU A 331 2.51 -10.24 -6.86
CA LEU A 331 2.10 -11.58 -6.40
C LEU A 331 0.74 -11.65 -5.67
N ILE A 332 -0.02 -10.54 -5.58
CA ILE A 332 -1.30 -10.49 -4.83
C ILE A 332 -2.31 -11.53 -5.31
N ARG A 333 -2.28 -11.88 -6.60
CA ARG A 333 -3.19 -12.86 -7.20
C ARG A 333 -2.77 -14.32 -7.02
N GLU A 334 -1.52 -14.56 -6.62
CA GLU A 334 -0.97 -15.92 -6.47
C GLU A 334 -0.96 -16.37 -5.01
N VAL A 335 -0.97 -15.41 -4.08
CA VAL A 335 -0.99 -15.65 -2.64
C VAL A 335 -2.31 -15.17 -2.07
N HIS A 336 -2.92 -15.91 -1.14
CA HIS A 336 -4.15 -15.49 -0.46
C HIS A 336 -3.88 -14.32 0.50
N ILE A 337 -3.70 -13.12 -0.05
CA ILE A 337 -3.21 -11.97 0.71
C ILE A 337 -4.18 -11.51 1.79
N ALA A 338 -5.48 -11.52 1.52
CA ALA A 338 -6.50 -11.23 2.53
C ALA A 338 -6.38 -12.16 3.75
N GLN A 339 -6.01 -13.42 3.56
CA GLN A 339 -5.73 -14.31 4.69
C GLN A 339 -4.36 -14.04 5.33
N SER A 340 -3.31 -13.77 4.56
CA SER A 340 -1.96 -13.54 5.14
C SER A 340 -1.80 -12.19 5.86
N LEU A 341 -2.54 -11.16 5.45
CA LEU A 341 -2.54 -9.84 6.09
C LEU A 341 -3.51 -9.74 7.28
N LEU A 342 -4.27 -10.80 7.59
CA LEU A 342 -5.25 -10.81 8.68
C LEU A 342 -5.11 -12.01 9.64
N LYS A 343 -4.45 -13.12 9.24
CA LYS A 343 -4.35 -14.37 10.04
C LYS A 343 -3.09 -14.50 10.92
N THR A 344 -2.37 -13.43 11.15
CA THR A 344 -1.30 -13.34 12.17
C THR A 344 -1.34 -11.95 12.74
#